data_AF-A0A3C2DU11-F1
#
_entry.id   AF-A0A3C2DU11-F1
#
_cell.length_a   1.000
_cell.length_b   1.000
_cell.length_c   1.000
_cell.angle_alpha   90.00
_cell.angle_beta   90.00
_cell.angle_gamma   90.00
#
_symmetry.space_group_name_H-M   'P 1'
#
loop_
_entity.id
_entity.type
_entity.pdbx_description
1 polymer ?
#
loop_
_entity_poly.entity_id
_entity_poly.type
_entity_poly.pdbx_seq_one_letter_code
_entity_poly.pdbx_strand_id
1 'polypeptide(L)'
;MTKLFRILNDIYENGTNDTQSLVAVTILGEMNNDPVMLENASAYMCDDLKQTVILINKFLASGSSKKLREKLKNPPPYKPKKKKSGGLMSQLMGAGGQMPQQ
;
A
#
# COMPACT_ATOMS: atom_id res chain seq x y z
N MET A 1 -3.31 -2.01 -25.59
CA MET A 1 -2.51 -2.28 -24.38
C MET A 1 -1.48 -1.18 -24.09
N THR A 2 -0.77 -0.69 -25.11
CA THR A 2 0.25 0.39 -25.01
C THR A 2 -0.21 1.67 -24.31
N LYS A 3 -1.44 2.15 -24.55
CA LYS A 3 -1.95 3.38 -23.93
C LYS A 3 -2.09 3.29 -22.40
N LEU A 4 -2.53 2.14 -21.88
CA LEU A 4 -2.71 1.93 -20.43
C LEU A 4 -1.36 1.95 -19.71
N PHE A 5 -0.43 1.12 -20.17
CA PHE A 5 0.89 1.05 -19.56
C PHE A 5 1.68 2.35 -19.70
N ARG A 6 1.48 3.12 -20.78
CA ARG A 6 2.08 4.46 -20.88
C ARG A 6 1.62 5.38 -19.75
N ILE A 7 0.33 5.37 -19.43
CA ILE A 7 -0.22 6.15 -18.32
C ILE A 7 0.30 5.62 -16.98
N LEU A 8 0.35 4.30 -16.80
CA LEU A 8 0.84 3.69 -15.56
C LEU A 8 2.33 3.97 -15.34
N ASN A 9 3.15 3.95 -16.40
CA ASN A 9 4.56 4.31 -16.34
C ASN A 9 4.72 5.79 -15.94
N ASP A 10 3.97 6.69 -16.58
CA ASP A 10 4.02 8.14 -16.28
C ASP A 10 3.61 8.45 -14.83
N ILE A 11 2.53 7.80 -14.35
CA ILE A 11 2.08 7.92 -12.95
C ILE A 11 3.11 7.31 -11.99
N TYR A 12 3.77 6.22 -12.37
CA TYR A 12 4.77 5.57 -11.53
C TYR A 12 6.05 6.41 -11.41
N GLU A 13 6.55 6.93 -12.54
CA GLU A 13 7.78 7.76 -12.57
C GLU A 13 7.60 9.09 -11.82
N ASN A 14 6.43 9.72 -11.95
CA ASN A 14 6.16 11.04 -11.35
C ASN A 14 5.38 10.99 -10.03
N GLY A 15 4.96 9.80 -9.60
CA GLY A 15 4.11 9.61 -8.44
C GLY A 15 4.88 9.58 -7.12
N THR A 16 4.15 9.82 -6.02
CA THR A 16 4.68 9.55 -4.67
C THR A 16 4.91 8.06 -4.44
N ASN A 17 5.71 7.70 -3.44
CA ASN A 17 5.93 6.29 -3.05
C ASN A 17 4.62 5.51 -2.83
N ASP A 18 3.61 6.17 -2.24
CA ASP A 18 2.28 5.57 -2.04
C ASP A 18 1.58 5.31 -3.38
N THR A 19 1.68 6.25 -4.32
CA THR A 19 1.10 6.12 -5.67
C THR A 19 1.80 5.02 -6.47
N GLN A 20 3.13 4.96 -6.42
CA GLN A 20 3.93 3.90 -7.03
C GLN A 20 3.53 2.52 -6.48
N SER A 21 3.41 2.43 -5.16
CA SER A 21 2.98 1.19 -4.48
C SER A 21 1.59 0.77 -4.95
N LEU A 22 0.65 1.71 -5.03
CA LEU A 22 -0.72 1.45 -5.52
C LEU A 22 -0.72 0.95 -6.97
N VAL A 23 0.02 1.60 -7.88
CA VAL A 23 0.13 1.16 -9.28
C VAL A 23 0.66 -0.27 -9.37
N ALA A 24 1.74 -0.57 -8.66
CA ALA A 24 2.34 -1.90 -8.68
C ALA A 24 1.39 -3.00 -8.16
N VAL A 25 0.65 -2.74 -7.05
CA VAL A 25 -0.30 -3.72 -6.53
C VAL A 25 -1.57 -3.85 -7.38
N THR A 26 -2.03 -2.77 -8.03
CA THR A 26 -3.17 -2.81 -8.95
C THR A 26 -2.86 -3.70 -10.16
N ILE A 27 -1.67 -3.54 -10.75
CA ILE A 27 -1.21 -4.37 -11.88
C ILE A 27 -1.14 -5.85 -11.50
N LEU A 28 -0.64 -6.16 -10.29
CA LEU A 28 -0.50 -7.53 -9.79
C LEU A 28 -1.80 -8.19 -9.35
N GLY A 29 -2.78 -7.39 -8.89
CA GLY A 29 -4.08 -7.89 -8.45
C GLY A 29 -4.75 -8.76 -9.52
N GLU A 30 -4.57 -8.39 -10.79
CA GLU A 30 -5.13 -9.10 -11.95
C GLU A 30 -4.27 -10.30 -12.41
N MET A 31 -2.95 -10.29 -12.17
CA MET A 31 -2.05 -11.33 -12.70
C MET A 31 -2.08 -12.64 -11.91
N ASN A 32 -2.40 -12.61 -10.61
CA ASN A 32 -2.42 -13.79 -9.73
C ASN A 32 -1.15 -14.69 -9.81
N ASN A 33 0.02 -14.13 -10.15
CA ASN A 33 1.29 -14.84 -10.40
C ASN A 33 1.32 -15.74 -11.65
N ASP A 34 0.45 -15.49 -12.63
CA ASP A 34 0.55 -16.12 -13.95
C ASP A 34 1.87 -15.67 -14.65
N PRO A 35 2.80 -16.59 -14.93
CA PRO A 35 4.08 -16.26 -15.58
C PRO A 35 3.90 -15.69 -16.99
N VAL A 36 2.93 -16.20 -17.76
CA VAL A 36 2.68 -15.77 -19.14
C VAL A 36 2.11 -14.36 -19.15
N MET A 37 1.19 -14.07 -18.22
CA MET A 37 0.63 -12.73 -18.08
C MET A 37 1.68 -11.71 -17.64
N LEU A 38 2.58 -12.11 -16.73
CA LEU A 38 3.70 -11.26 -16.29
C LEU A 38 4.66 -10.95 -17.44
N GLU A 39 5.03 -11.95 -18.24
CA GLU A 39 5.91 -11.76 -19.40
C GLU A 39 5.29 -10.82 -20.42
N ASN A 40 4.02 -11.04 -20.76
CA ASN A 40 3.28 -10.17 -21.68
C ASN A 40 3.17 -8.73 -21.18
N ALA A 41 2.90 -8.53 -19.89
CA ALA A 41 2.81 -7.21 -19.29
C ALA A 41 4.17 -6.50 -19.21
N SER A 42 5.26 -7.27 -18.98
CA SER A 42 6.62 -6.74 -18.82
C SER A 42 7.13 -6.01 -20.06
N ALA A 43 6.60 -6.33 -21.25
CA ALA A 43 6.95 -5.67 -22.49
C ALA A 43 6.46 -4.21 -22.58
N TYR A 44 5.56 -3.78 -21.70
CA TYR A 44 4.93 -2.46 -21.74
C TYR A 44 5.27 -1.57 -20.55
N MET A 45 5.87 -2.12 -19.49
CA MET A 45 6.28 -1.37 -18.30
C MET A 45 7.64 -0.69 -18.52
N CYS A 46 7.87 0.45 -17.86
CA CYS A 46 9.22 0.97 -17.70
C CYS A 46 10.05 0.06 -16.79
N ASP A 47 11.38 0.18 -16.83
CA ASP A 47 12.29 -0.74 -16.14
C ASP A 47 12.05 -0.77 -14.63
N ASP A 48 11.83 0.39 -14.01
CA ASP A 48 11.60 0.50 -12.56
C ASP A 48 10.27 -0.14 -12.15
N LEU A 49 9.18 0.14 -12.87
CA LEU A 49 7.89 -0.48 -12.61
C LEU A 49 7.97 -2.00 -12.78
N LYS A 50 8.63 -2.46 -13.85
CA LYS A 50 8.83 -3.88 -14.14
C LYS A 50 9.56 -4.59 -13.01
N GLN A 51 10.68 -4.03 -12.54
CA GLN A 51 11.46 -4.62 -11.44
C GLN A 51 10.62 -4.74 -10.17
N THR A 52 9.90 -3.68 -9.81
CA THR A 52 9.01 -3.67 -8.63
C THR A 52 7.92 -4.73 -8.75
N VAL A 53 7.24 -4.81 -9.90
CA VAL A 53 6.18 -5.79 -10.15
C VAL A 53 6.71 -7.22 -10.05
N ILE A 54 7.88 -7.51 -10.65
CA ILE A 54 8.51 -8.85 -10.57
C ILE A 54 8.84 -9.22 -9.12
N LEU A 55 9.38 -8.29 -8.34
CA LEU A 55 9.78 -8.53 -6.95
C LEU A 55 8.57 -8.84 -6.07
N ILE A 56 7.50 -8.04 -6.18
CA ILE A 56 6.27 -8.28 -5.44
C ILE A 56 5.63 -9.60 -5.89
N ASN A 57 5.63 -9.92 -7.19
CA ASN A 57 5.09 -11.19 -7.68
C ASN A 57 5.84 -12.40 -7.09
N LYS A 58 7.18 -12.36 -7.06
CA LYS A 58 7.99 -13.40 -6.39
C LYS A 58 7.67 -13.51 -4.90
N PHE A 59 7.52 -12.38 -4.22
CA PHE A 59 7.15 -12.35 -2.80
C PHE A 59 5.77 -12.98 -2.56
N LEU A 60 4.77 -12.62 -3.36
CA LEU A 60 3.45 -13.22 -3.27
C LEU A 60 3.51 -14.71 -3.60
N ALA A 61 4.29 -15.18 -4.57
CA ALA A 61 4.46 -16.61 -4.84
C ALA A 61 5.08 -17.40 -3.67
N SER A 62 5.81 -16.73 -2.77
CA SER A 62 6.45 -17.39 -1.64
C SER A 62 5.46 -17.85 -0.55
N GLY A 63 5.81 -18.94 0.16
CA GLY A 63 4.99 -19.50 1.23
C GLY A 63 4.79 -18.58 2.44
N SER A 64 5.70 -17.62 2.67
CA SER A 64 5.59 -16.64 3.76
C SER A 64 4.45 -15.64 3.57
N SER A 65 3.97 -15.47 2.32
CA SER A 65 2.89 -14.54 1.99
C SER A 65 1.47 -15.11 2.16
N LYS A 66 1.32 -16.39 2.55
CA LYS A 66 0.00 -17.07 2.61
C LYS A 66 -1.04 -16.30 3.44
N LYS A 67 -0.66 -15.85 4.64
CA LYS A 67 -1.52 -15.03 5.52
C LYS A 67 -1.84 -13.66 4.91
N LEU A 68 -0.91 -13.08 4.14
CA LEU A 68 -1.15 -11.81 3.46
C LEU A 68 -2.16 -11.99 2.32
N ARG A 69 -2.02 -13.04 1.51
CA ARG A 69 -3.00 -13.38 0.46
C ARG A 69 -4.40 -13.60 1.03
N GLU A 70 -4.52 -14.26 2.18
CA GLU A 70 -5.80 -14.44 2.87
C GLU A 70 -6.40 -13.10 3.34
N LYS A 71 -5.57 -12.18 3.86
CA LYS A 71 -5.99 -10.81 4.22
C LYS A 71 -6.34 -9.95 3.01
N LEU A 72 -5.71 -10.15 1.86
CA LEU A 72 -6.07 -9.44 0.62
C LEU A 72 -7.42 -9.93 0.09
N LYS A 73 -7.70 -11.23 0.18
CA LYS A 73 -9.02 -11.80 -0.17
C LYS A 73 -10.11 -11.37 0.81
N ASN A 74 -9.77 -11.23 2.09
CA ASN A 74 -10.68 -10.85 3.16
C ASN A 74 -10.15 -9.62 3.91
N PRO A 75 -10.21 -8.43 3.29
CA PRO A 75 -9.65 -7.23 3.90
C PRO A 75 -10.37 -6.92 5.21
N PRO A 76 -9.64 -6.51 6.26
CA PRO A 76 -10.28 -6.07 7.49
C PRO A 76 -11.18 -4.87 7.19
N PRO A 77 -12.33 -4.72 7.88
CA PRO A 77 -13.17 -3.55 7.74
C PRO A 77 -12.37 -2.28 7.98
N TYR A 78 -12.54 -1.28 7.11
CA TYR A 78 -11.89 0.01 7.28
C TYR A 78 -12.28 0.59 8.65
N LYS A 79 -11.28 0.83 9.49
CA LYS A 79 -11.45 1.53 10.77
C LYS A 79 -10.92 2.95 10.59
N PRO A 80 -11.77 3.99 10.71
CA PRO A 80 -11.33 5.37 10.66
C PRO A 80 -10.19 5.60 11.63
N LYS A 81 -9.18 6.38 11.23
CA LYS A 81 -8.09 6.77 12.13
C LYS A 81 -8.71 7.51 13.31
N LYS A 82 -8.66 6.92 14.51
CA LYS A 82 -9.13 7.59 15.73
C LYS A 82 -8.32 8.89 15.87
N LYS A 83 -9.02 10.02 16.06
CA LYS A 83 -8.35 11.25 16.51
C LYS A 83 -7.62 10.90 17.81
N LYS A 84 -6.34 11.26 17.93
CA LYS A 84 -5.61 11.15 19.20
C LYS A 84 -6.33 12.07 20.20
N SER A 85 -7.26 11.53 20.98
CA SER A 85 -7.70 12.23 22.19
C SER A 85 -6.50 12.26 23.12
N GLY A 86 -6.16 13.44 23.66
CA GLY A 86 -5.10 13.58 24.65
C GLY A 86 -5.27 12.47 25.70
N GLY A 87 -4.23 11.67 25.90
CA GLY A 87 -4.30 10.53 26.80
C GLY A 87 -4.68 10.97 28.22
N LEU A 88 -4.99 10.01 29.09
CA LEU A 88 -5.40 10.23 30.47
C LEU A 88 -4.50 11.25 31.22
N MET A 89 -3.20 11.29 30.90
CA MET A 89 -2.23 12.26 31.41
C MET A 89 -2.58 13.73 31.07
N SER A 90 -3.10 13.99 29.87
CA SER A 90 -3.55 15.33 29.43
C SER A 90 -4.79 15.79 30.19
N GLN A 91 -5.63 14.85 30.62
CA GLN A 91 -6.85 15.12 31.35
C GLN A 91 -6.58 15.32 32.85
N LEU A 92 -5.61 14.59 33.39
CA LEU A 92 -5.10 14.75 34.76
C LEU A 92 -4.34 16.07 34.95
N MET A 93 -3.48 16.45 33.98
CA MET A 93 -2.74 17.72 34.01
C MET A 93 -3.66 18.94 33.80
N GLY A 94 -4.76 18.80 33.04
CA GLY A 94 -5.76 19.85 32.86
C GLY A 94 -6.65 20.09 34.09
N ALA A 95 -6.77 19.11 34.99
CA ALA A 95 -7.59 19.21 36.20
C ALA A 95 -6.82 19.68 37.46
N GLY A 96 -5.48 19.68 37.43
CA GLY A 96 -4.64 20.03 38.59
C GLY A 96 -4.24 21.51 38.72
N GLY A 97 -4.81 22.41 37.90
CA GLY A 97 -4.30 23.77 37.70
C GLY A 97 -5.04 24.91 38.43
N GLN A 98 -5.74 24.67 39.54
CA GLN A 98 -6.30 25.75 40.38
C GLN A 98 -5.83 25.59 41.82
N MET A 99 -4.68 26.17 42.14
CA MET A 99 -4.37 26.53 43.53
C MET A 99 -4.96 27.93 43.81
N PRO A 100 -5.77 28.10 44.86
CA PRO A 100 -6.27 29.40 45.25
C PRO A 100 -5.11 30.24 45.81
N GLN A 101 -4.93 31.45 45.28
CA GLN A 101 -4.07 32.46 45.89
C GLN A 101 -4.78 33.03 47.12
N GLN A 102 -4.20 32.82 48.31
CA GLN A 102 -4.27 33.73 49.45
C GLN A 102 -2.93 33.69 50.18
#